data_AF-A0A059LN47-F1
#
_entry.id   AF-A0A059LN47-F1
#
_cell.length_a   1.000
_cell.length_b   1.000
_cell.length_c   1.000
_cell.angle_alpha   90.00
_cell.angle_beta   90.00
_cell.angle_gamma   90.00
#
_symmetry.space_group_name_H-M   'P 1'
#
loop_
_entity.id
_entity.type
_entity.pdbx_description
1 polymer ?
#
loop_
_entity_poly.entity_id
_entity_poly.type
_entity_poly.pdbx_seq_one_letter_code
_entity_poly.pdbx_strand_id
1 'polypeptide(L)'
;MEARGDEAVGWYHSHPVFDARPSQRDNANQCNYQALCERDGAEPWVGAIVAPYDQALPSPASRTRWWVVRKQAGRLQPYAVAVTHDEPVPVDHEVREQARQVLLQQRDDVGRLDLAQVWRSFSAVAQGEPQGGPLSRVDKLMISLRRHLPAGDEPAAQAALEEIRKDVEQIWGVQLGRALPAEPSAP
;
A
#
# COMPACT_ATOMS: atom_id res chain seq x y z
N MET A 1 -11.53 8.06 17.17
CA MET A 1 -12.58 8.11 16.13
C MET A 1 -13.73 8.98 16.59
N GLU A 2 -14.56 8.57 17.56
CA GLU A 2 -15.73 9.38 17.98
C GLU A 2 -15.38 10.80 18.47
N ALA A 3 -14.28 10.95 19.22
CA ALA A 3 -13.85 12.26 19.73
C ALA A 3 -13.42 13.28 18.67
N ARG A 4 -13.19 12.85 17.41
CA ARG A 4 -12.82 13.72 16.28
C ARG A 4 -13.94 13.87 15.25
N GLY A 5 -15.08 13.19 15.46
CA GLY A 5 -16.14 13.10 14.45
C GLY A 5 -15.76 12.21 13.25
N ASP A 6 -14.68 11.44 13.35
CA ASP A 6 -14.26 10.52 12.28
C ASP A 6 -15.18 9.30 12.26
N GLU A 7 -15.51 8.86 11.05
CA GLU A 7 -16.35 7.69 10.81
C GLU A 7 -15.71 6.72 9.83
N ALA A 8 -16.09 5.45 9.93
CA ALA A 8 -15.72 4.47 8.93
C ALA A 8 -16.51 4.72 7.64
N VAL A 9 -15.78 4.80 6.52
CA VAL A 9 -16.35 5.00 5.17
C VAL A 9 -16.06 3.82 4.24
N GLY A 10 -15.41 2.78 4.75
CA GLY A 10 -14.97 1.66 3.94
C GLY A 10 -14.15 0.63 4.72
N TRP A 11 -13.55 -0.27 3.96
CA TRP A 11 -12.68 -1.33 4.46
C TRP A 11 -11.57 -1.62 3.44
N TYR A 12 -10.52 -2.29 3.89
CA TYR A 12 -9.46 -2.74 3.00
C TYR A 12 -8.94 -4.13 3.39
N HIS A 13 -8.38 -4.82 2.40
CA HIS A 13 -7.55 -6.00 2.63
C HIS A 13 -6.39 -6.02 1.62
N SER A 14 -5.47 -6.95 1.80
CA SER A 14 -4.33 -7.11 0.88
C SER A 14 -4.48 -8.34 0.00
N HIS A 15 -3.97 -8.23 -1.23
CA HIS A 15 -3.61 -9.34 -2.10
C HIS A 15 -2.08 -9.40 -2.15
N PRO A 16 -1.40 -10.03 -1.17
CA PRO A 16 0.02 -9.80 -0.94
C PRO A 16 0.90 -10.04 -2.17
N VAL A 17 0.62 -11.10 -2.92
CA VAL A 17 1.40 -11.54 -4.08
C VAL A 17 0.57 -11.65 -5.36
N PHE A 18 -0.65 -11.09 -5.35
CA PHE A 18 -1.60 -11.21 -6.46
C PHE A 18 -2.08 -9.84 -6.93
N ASP A 19 -2.63 -9.81 -8.13
CA ASP A 19 -3.23 -8.62 -8.72
C ASP A 19 -4.38 -8.06 -7.84
N ALA A 20 -4.47 -6.73 -7.75
CA ALA A 20 -5.44 -6.03 -6.91
C ALA A 20 -6.90 -6.09 -7.42
N ARG A 21 -7.21 -6.91 -8.42
CA ARG A 21 -8.58 -7.13 -8.90
C ARG A 21 -9.42 -7.84 -7.83
N PRO A 22 -10.63 -7.33 -7.54
CA PRO A 22 -11.52 -7.98 -6.57
C PRO A 22 -12.03 -9.32 -7.11
N SER A 23 -12.05 -10.33 -6.23
CA SER A 23 -12.65 -11.64 -6.49
C SER A 23 -14.18 -11.59 -6.40
N GLN A 24 -14.85 -12.68 -6.78
CA GLN A 24 -16.30 -12.80 -6.59
C GLN A 24 -16.71 -12.71 -5.12
N ARG A 25 -15.87 -13.25 -4.21
CA ARG A 25 -16.11 -13.17 -2.76
C ARG A 25 -15.97 -11.74 -2.25
N ASP A 26 -14.96 -11.01 -2.72
CA ASP A 26 -14.77 -9.60 -2.39
C ASP A 26 -15.96 -8.76 -2.86
N ASN A 27 -16.48 -9.04 -4.07
CA ASN A 27 -17.65 -8.35 -4.60
C ASN A 27 -18.92 -8.63 -3.80
N ALA A 28 -19.14 -9.88 -3.37
CA ALA A 28 -20.26 -10.24 -2.52
C ALA A 28 -20.17 -9.55 -1.15
N ASN A 29 -18.98 -9.55 -0.55
CA ASN A 29 -18.72 -8.88 0.74
C ASN A 29 -18.93 -7.37 0.63
N GLN A 30 -18.39 -6.74 -0.41
CA GLN A 30 -18.56 -5.32 -0.70
C GLN A 30 -20.03 -4.95 -0.89
N CYS A 31 -20.80 -5.77 -1.62
CA CYS A 31 -22.24 -5.55 -1.79
C CYS A 31 -23.00 -5.59 -0.45
N ASN A 32 -22.65 -6.52 0.44
CA ASN A 32 -23.27 -6.62 1.75
C ASN A 32 -22.95 -5.41 2.64
N TYR A 33 -21.68 -4.98 2.66
CA TYR A 33 -21.29 -3.79 3.44
C TYR A 33 -21.92 -2.52 2.87
N GLN A 34 -22.01 -2.36 1.56
CA GLN A 34 -22.71 -1.23 0.96
C GLN A 34 -24.19 -1.17 1.35
N ALA A 35 -24.87 -2.31 1.48
CA ALA A 35 -26.26 -2.35 1.93
C ALA A 35 -26.40 -2.11 3.44
N LEU A 36 -25.46 -2.63 4.24
CA LEU A 36 -25.47 -2.46 5.70
C LEU A 36 -25.14 -1.02 6.10
N CYS A 37 -24.21 -0.40 5.40
CA CYS A 37 -23.71 0.95 5.65
C CYS A 37 -24.32 1.97 4.68
N GLU A 38 -25.40 1.61 3.99
CA GLU A 38 -26.13 2.51 3.09
C GLU A 38 -26.63 3.72 3.88
N ARG A 39 -26.31 4.91 3.39
CA ARG A 39 -26.79 6.18 3.94
C ARG A 39 -27.61 6.84 2.86
N ASP A 40 -28.77 7.39 3.22
CA ASP A 40 -29.77 8.12 2.42
C ASP A 40 -29.30 8.74 1.07
N GLY A 41 -28.84 7.92 0.12
CA GLY A 41 -28.16 8.35 -1.11
C GLY A 41 -26.77 9.00 -0.95
N ALA A 42 -26.18 9.06 0.25
CA ALA A 42 -24.88 9.67 0.52
C ALA A 42 -23.75 8.65 0.38
N GLU A 43 -22.77 8.98 -0.47
CA GLU A 43 -21.45 8.37 -0.74
C GLU A 43 -21.28 6.85 -0.50
N PRO A 44 -20.88 6.06 -1.52
CA PRO A 44 -20.84 4.61 -1.38
C PRO A 44 -19.77 4.16 -0.38
N TRP A 45 -20.10 3.24 0.52
CA TRP A 45 -19.12 2.49 1.31
C TRP A 45 -18.06 1.87 0.38
N VAL A 46 -16.78 2.20 0.55
CA VAL A 46 -15.72 1.80 -0.40
C VAL A 46 -14.91 0.59 0.06
N GLY A 47 -14.47 -0.24 -0.89
CA GLY A 47 -13.47 -1.27 -0.68
C GLY A 47 -12.11 -0.85 -1.27
N ALA A 48 -11.01 -1.22 -0.61
CA ALA A 48 -9.66 -1.08 -1.14
C ALA A 48 -8.84 -2.37 -1.07
N ILE A 49 -8.20 -2.76 -2.17
CA ILE A 49 -7.26 -3.89 -2.22
C ILE A 49 -5.89 -3.33 -2.46
N VAL A 50 -4.96 -3.64 -1.55
CA VAL A 50 -3.55 -3.34 -1.72
C VAL A 50 -2.84 -4.59 -2.22
N ALA A 51 -2.21 -4.51 -3.39
CA ALA A 51 -1.31 -5.52 -3.93
C ALA A 51 0.15 -5.04 -3.75
N PRO A 52 0.79 -5.38 -2.61
CA PRO A 52 2.13 -4.91 -2.34
C PRO A 52 3.19 -5.67 -3.14
N TYR A 53 3.25 -7.00 -3.10
CA TYR A 53 4.39 -7.80 -3.57
C TYR A 53 4.07 -8.65 -4.82
N ASP A 54 3.08 -8.22 -5.63
CA ASP A 54 2.80 -8.81 -6.95
C ASP A 54 4.01 -8.62 -7.88
N GLN A 55 4.65 -9.73 -8.26
CA GLN A 55 5.87 -9.70 -9.08
C GLN A 55 5.61 -9.19 -10.51
N ALA A 56 4.36 -9.23 -10.97
CA ALA A 56 3.98 -8.75 -12.30
C ALA A 56 3.83 -7.21 -12.35
N LEU A 57 3.98 -6.51 -11.22
CA LEU A 57 3.92 -5.05 -11.21
C LEU A 57 5.09 -4.44 -12.00
N PRO A 58 4.81 -3.46 -12.88
CA PRO A 58 5.84 -2.84 -13.72
C PRO A 58 6.90 -2.07 -12.92
N SER A 59 6.56 -1.61 -11.72
CA SER A 59 7.47 -0.94 -10.79
C SER A 59 7.36 -1.53 -9.38
N PRO A 60 8.25 -1.17 -8.44
CA PRO A 60 8.17 -1.62 -7.05
C PRO A 60 7.01 -0.99 -6.26
N ALA A 61 6.30 -0.03 -6.84
CA ALA A 61 5.18 0.63 -6.19
C ALA A 61 4.01 -0.34 -6.00
N SER A 62 3.50 -0.44 -4.77
CA SER A 62 2.30 -1.21 -4.48
C SER A 62 1.12 -0.67 -5.28
N ARG A 63 0.26 -1.56 -5.76
CA ARG A 63 -0.95 -1.14 -6.46
C ARG A 63 -2.13 -1.17 -5.52
N THR A 64 -2.78 -0.03 -5.33
CA THR A 64 -4.04 0.06 -4.59
C THR A 64 -5.19 0.20 -5.57
N ARG A 65 -6.17 -0.68 -5.47
CA ARG A 65 -7.43 -0.59 -6.23
C ARG A 65 -8.57 -0.27 -5.28
N TRP A 66 -9.20 0.87 -5.51
CA TRP A 66 -10.45 1.25 -4.86
C TRP A 66 -11.62 0.80 -5.73
N TRP A 67 -12.65 0.23 -5.12
CA TRP A 67 -13.83 -0.20 -5.85
C TRP A 67 -15.12 -0.14 -5.04
N VAL A 68 -16.23 -0.11 -5.77
CA VAL A 68 -17.59 -0.33 -5.29
C VAL A 68 -18.26 -1.37 -6.18
N VAL A 69 -19.38 -1.93 -5.72
CA VAL A 69 -20.18 -2.90 -6.48
C VAL A 69 -21.56 -2.33 -6.75
N ARG A 70 -22.05 -2.54 -7.97
CA ARG A 70 -23.44 -2.26 -8.35
C ARG A 70 -24.08 -3.53 -8.90
N LYS A 71 -25.39 -3.69 -8.67
CA LYS A 71 -26.15 -4.79 -9.25
C LYS A 71 -26.72 -4.37 -10.60
N GLN A 72 -26.28 -4.99 -11.68
CA GLN A 72 -26.80 -4.74 -13.02
C GLN A 72 -27.31 -6.05 -13.62
N ALA A 73 -28.57 -6.07 -14.07
CA ALA A 73 -29.24 -7.27 -14.59
C ALA A 73 -29.08 -8.51 -13.69
N GLY A 74 -29.19 -8.32 -12.37
CA GLY A 74 -29.06 -9.40 -11.39
C GLY A 74 -27.63 -9.81 -11.03
N ARG A 75 -26.60 -9.27 -11.70
CA ARG A 75 -25.18 -9.60 -11.47
C ARG A 75 -24.47 -8.48 -10.71
N LEU A 76 -23.52 -8.87 -9.85
CA LEU A 76 -22.63 -7.92 -9.17
C LEU A 76 -21.53 -7.47 -10.13
N GLN A 77 -21.47 -6.17 -10.37
CA GLN A 77 -20.49 -5.54 -11.26
C GLN A 77 -19.59 -4.61 -10.44
N PRO A 78 -18.26 -4.88 -10.38
CA PRO A 78 -17.33 -3.97 -9.73
C PRO A 78 -17.04 -2.75 -10.61
N TYR A 79 -16.98 -1.57 -9.98
CA TYR A 79 -16.60 -0.31 -10.57
C TYR A 79 -15.36 0.22 -9.84
N ALA A 80 -14.32 0.56 -10.60
CA ALA A 80 -13.15 1.21 -10.03
C ALA A 80 -13.51 2.62 -9.58
N VAL A 81 -13.03 3.01 -8.40
CA VAL A 81 -13.16 4.36 -7.87
C VAL A 81 -11.88 5.12 -8.18
N ALA A 82 -12.02 6.30 -8.79
CA ALA A 82 -10.90 7.22 -8.95
C ALA A 82 -10.64 7.93 -7.62
N VAL A 83 -9.37 8.05 -7.24
CA VAL A 83 -8.96 8.71 -6.01
C VAL A 83 -8.19 9.98 -6.37
N THR A 84 -8.60 11.08 -5.76
CA THR A 84 -7.92 12.37 -5.78
C THR A 84 -7.56 12.75 -4.36
N HIS A 85 -6.45 13.44 -4.19
CA HIS A 85 -6.01 13.96 -2.89
C HIS A 85 -6.03 15.48 -2.97
N ASP A 86 -6.78 16.12 -2.08
CA ASP A 86 -6.91 17.58 -2.07
C ASP A 86 -5.71 18.25 -1.42
N GLU A 87 -5.14 17.66 -0.36
CA GLU A 87 -3.95 18.18 0.32
C GLU A 87 -2.94 17.05 0.66
N PRO A 88 -1.63 17.30 0.45
CA PRO A 88 -0.58 16.47 1.01
C PRO A 88 -0.68 16.40 2.54
N VAL A 89 -0.85 15.21 3.11
CA VAL A 89 -0.60 15.03 4.55
C VAL A 89 0.91 14.90 4.75
N PRO A 90 1.56 15.82 5.49
CA PRO A 90 3.00 15.75 5.73
C PRO A 90 3.34 14.52 6.57
N VAL A 91 4.50 13.92 6.30
CA VAL A 91 5.08 12.88 7.17
C VAL A 91 5.74 13.56 8.36
N ASP A 92 4.91 13.98 9.31
CA ASP A 92 5.36 14.63 10.53
C ASP A 92 5.84 13.64 11.60
N HIS A 93 6.25 14.17 12.75
CA HIS A 93 6.72 13.35 13.86
C HIS A 93 5.65 12.36 14.38
N GLU A 94 4.37 12.74 14.36
CA GLU A 94 3.29 11.86 14.85
C GLU A 94 3.12 10.65 13.92
N VAL A 95 3.07 10.88 12.61
CA VAL A 95 2.98 9.79 11.61
C VAL A 95 4.20 8.87 11.70
N ARG A 96 5.40 9.42 11.91
CA ARG A 96 6.61 8.60 12.06
C ARG A 96 6.59 7.77 13.33
N GLU A 97 6.15 8.32 14.46
CA GLU A 97 6.02 7.56 15.70
C GLU A 97 4.98 6.45 15.54
N GLN A 98 3.87 6.70 14.85
CA GLN A 98 2.90 5.65 14.54
C GLN A 98 3.51 4.53 13.68
N ALA A 99 4.28 4.87 12.64
CA ALA A 99 4.99 3.88 11.83
C ALA A 99 5.98 3.06 12.68
N ARG A 100 6.70 3.70 13.59
CA ARG A 100 7.60 3.04 14.55
C ARG A 100 6.84 2.09 15.48
N GLN A 101 5.68 2.49 15.99
CA GLN A 101 4.84 1.64 16.84
C GLN A 101 4.35 0.39 16.10
N VAL A 102 4.02 0.48 14.81
CA VAL A 102 3.69 -0.70 14.00
C VAL A 102 4.88 -1.67 13.92
N LEU A 103 6.11 -1.17 13.71
CA LEU A 103 7.31 -2.00 13.70
C LEU A 103 7.55 -2.69 15.05
N LEU A 104 7.34 -1.98 16.17
CA LEU A 104 7.46 -2.55 17.52
C LEU A 104 6.42 -3.64 17.76
N GLN A 105 5.16 -3.41 17.41
CA GLN A 105 4.07 -4.37 17.58
C GLN A 105 4.29 -5.65 16.78
N GLN A 106 4.87 -5.53 15.59
CA GLN A 106 5.11 -6.66 14.69
C GLN A 106 6.49 -7.32 14.92
N ARG A 107 7.31 -6.81 15.84
CA ARG A 107 8.69 -7.27 16.02
C ARG A 107 8.76 -8.77 16.29
N ASP A 108 7.93 -9.27 17.20
CA ASP A 108 7.99 -10.65 17.69
C ASP A 108 6.90 -11.54 17.06
N ASP A 109 6.22 -11.06 16.02
CA ASP A 109 5.16 -11.80 15.33
C ASP A 109 5.76 -12.98 14.53
N VAL A 110 5.19 -14.17 14.69
CA VAL A 110 5.67 -15.40 14.02
C VAL A 110 5.45 -15.34 12.50
N GLY A 111 4.45 -14.59 12.04
CA GLY A 111 4.16 -14.32 10.64
C GLY A 111 4.91 -13.13 10.05
N ARG A 112 5.82 -12.49 10.81
CA ARG A 112 6.60 -11.35 10.35
C ARG A 112 7.40 -11.70 9.10
N LEU A 113 7.25 -10.87 8.07
CA LEU A 113 8.01 -11.02 6.83
C LEU A 113 9.49 -10.70 7.06
N ASP A 114 10.38 -11.53 6.51
CA ASP A 114 11.79 -11.17 6.39
C ASP A 114 11.95 -10.05 5.34
N LEU A 115 12.17 -8.84 5.83
CA LEU A 115 12.33 -7.66 4.97
C LEU A 115 13.68 -7.60 4.25
N ALA A 116 14.69 -8.34 4.72
CA ALA A 116 15.99 -8.43 4.05
C ALA A 116 15.96 -9.40 2.86
N GLN A 117 15.00 -10.32 2.82
CA GLN A 117 14.86 -11.28 1.73
C GLN A 117 14.62 -10.58 0.38
N VAL A 118 15.22 -11.15 -0.68
CA VAL A 118 14.96 -10.75 -2.06
C VAL A 118 13.47 -10.96 -2.39
N TRP A 119 12.82 -9.90 -2.87
CA TRP A 119 11.45 -9.96 -3.40
C TRP A 119 11.45 -10.42 -4.86
N ARG A 120 12.30 -9.81 -5.69
CA ARG A 120 12.48 -10.14 -7.12
C ARG A 120 13.89 -9.80 -7.59
N SER A 121 14.33 -10.44 -8.67
CA SER A 121 15.68 -10.28 -9.25
C SER A 121 15.85 -9.06 -10.15
N PHE A 122 14.81 -8.24 -10.31
CA PHE A 122 14.75 -7.08 -11.21
C PHE A 122 14.03 -5.90 -10.54
N SER A 123 14.30 -4.67 -10.97
CA SER A 123 13.72 -3.47 -10.35
C SER A 123 12.52 -2.91 -11.11
N ALA A 124 12.34 -3.28 -12.39
CA ALA A 124 11.20 -2.88 -13.21
C ALA A 124 10.87 -3.93 -14.27
N VAL A 125 9.68 -3.84 -14.86
CA VAL A 125 9.29 -4.58 -16.07
C VAL A 125 8.94 -3.56 -17.15
N ALA A 126 9.66 -3.58 -18.27
CA ALA A 126 9.43 -2.71 -19.41
C ALA A 126 9.20 -3.57 -20.65
N GLN A 127 8.09 -3.34 -21.36
CA GLN A 127 7.72 -4.12 -22.56
C GLN A 127 7.68 -5.64 -22.33
N GLY A 128 7.34 -6.09 -21.11
CA GLY A 128 7.31 -7.50 -20.73
C GLY A 128 8.65 -8.08 -20.28
N GLU A 129 9.74 -7.31 -20.39
CA GLU A 129 11.08 -7.77 -20.05
C GLU A 129 11.54 -7.21 -18.68
N PRO A 130 12.15 -8.03 -17.81
CA PRO A 130 12.78 -7.59 -16.57
C PRO A 130 13.93 -6.60 -16.81
N GLN A 131 14.00 -5.53 -16.03
CA GLN A 131 15.03 -4.49 -16.09
C GLN A 131 15.66 -4.25 -14.72
N GLY A 132 16.92 -3.80 -14.71
CA GLY A 132 17.64 -3.42 -13.49
C GLY A 132 18.11 -4.60 -12.63
N GLY A 133 18.24 -4.37 -11.32
CA GLY A 133 18.84 -5.32 -10.38
C GLY A 133 17.88 -5.89 -9.33
N PRO A 134 18.34 -6.84 -8.50
CA PRO A 134 17.51 -7.44 -7.46
C PRO A 134 17.07 -6.39 -6.42
N LEU A 135 15.85 -6.56 -5.91
CA LEU A 135 15.30 -5.75 -4.82
C LEU A 135 14.93 -6.65 -3.64
N SER A 136 15.31 -6.23 -2.44
CA SER A 136 14.78 -6.81 -1.21
C SER A 136 13.34 -6.34 -0.95
N ARG A 137 12.65 -7.01 -0.02
CA ARG A 137 11.31 -6.57 0.41
C ARG A 137 11.32 -5.19 1.06
N VAL A 138 12.41 -4.79 1.74
CA VAL A 138 12.54 -3.44 2.28
C VAL A 138 12.79 -2.40 1.18
N ASP A 139 13.61 -2.70 0.17
CA ASP A 139 13.85 -1.77 -0.94
C ASP A 139 12.54 -1.47 -1.65
N LYS A 140 11.78 -2.54 -1.93
CA LYS A 140 10.42 -2.42 -2.43
C LYS A 140 9.58 -1.54 -1.52
N LEU A 141 9.53 -1.83 -0.21
CA LEU A 141 8.66 -1.11 0.73
C LEU A 141 8.95 0.39 0.68
N MET A 142 10.23 0.77 0.76
CA MET A 142 10.66 2.16 0.75
C MET A 142 10.35 2.86 -0.58
N ILE A 143 10.64 2.22 -1.73
CA ILE A 143 10.30 2.77 -3.05
C ILE A 143 8.78 2.94 -3.18
N SER A 144 8.02 1.94 -2.73
CA SER A 144 6.56 2.01 -2.74
C SER A 144 6.03 3.14 -1.86
N LEU A 145 6.57 3.31 -0.65
CA LEU A 145 6.15 4.39 0.24
C LEU A 145 6.47 5.73 -0.41
N ARG A 146 7.69 5.93 -0.93
CA ARG A 146 8.06 7.14 -1.66
C ARG A 146 7.07 7.50 -2.76
N ARG A 147 6.66 6.53 -3.57
CA ARG A 147 5.71 6.75 -4.67
C ARG A 147 4.30 7.13 -4.21
N HIS A 148 3.91 6.73 -3.01
CA HIS A 148 2.60 7.00 -2.42
C HIS A 148 2.61 8.15 -1.41
N LEU A 149 3.78 8.68 -1.07
CA LEU A 149 3.87 9.95 -0.37
C LEU A 149 3.39 11.06 -1.30
N PRO A 150 2.66 12.05 -0.77
CA PRO A 150 2.17 13.14 -1.59
C PRO A 150 3.35 13.96 -2.13
N ALA A 151 3.19 14.50 -3.34
CA ALA A 151 4.19 15.36 -3.95
C ALA A 151 4.46 16.58 -3.05
N GLY A 152 5.71 16.77 -2.65
CA GLY A 152 6.08 17.76 -1.64
C GLY A 152 7.60 17.95 -1.54
N ASP A 153 8.09 18.17 -0.32
CA ASP A 153 9.53 18.29 -0.03
C ASP A 153 10.21 16.92 -0.16
N GLU A 154 10.74 16.64 -1.35
CA GLU A 154 11.48 15.41 -1.68
C GLU A 154 12.61 15.10 -0.68
N PRO A 155 13.48 16.07 -0.30
CA PRO A 155 14.44 15.88 0.79
C PRO A 155 13.81 15.40 2.11
N ALA A 156 12.72 16.02 2.55
CA ALA A 156 12.06 15.64 3.80
C ALA A 156 11.45 14.22 3.72
N ALA A 157 10.81 13.89 2.59
CA ALA A 157 10.27 12.56 2.33
C ALA A 157 11.39 11.50 2.33
N GLN A 158 12.52 11.78 1.67
CA GLN A 158 13.69 10.91 1.65
C GLN A 158 14.24 10.69 3.06
N ALA A 159 14.41 11.75 3.85
CA ALA A 159 14.88 11.67 5.23
C ALA A 159 13.95 10.82 6.11
N ALA A 160 12.63 11.01 5.99
CA ALA A 160 11.65 10.22 6.73
C ALA A 160 11.73 8.72 6.39
N LEU A 161 11.87 8.37 5.11
CA LEU A 161 12.01 6.97 4.68
C LEU A 161 13.33 6.34 5.14
N GLU A 162 14.42 7.10 5.15
CA GLU A 162 15.70 6.63 5.69
C GLU A 162 15.62 6.34 7.19
N GLU A 163 14.89 7.15 7.94
CA GLU A 163 14.66 6.90 9.36
C GLU A 163 13.78 5.67 9.58
N ILE A 164 12.68 5.50 8.82
CA ILE A 164 11.86 4.28 8.88
C ILE A 164 12.70 3.03 8.58
N ARG A 165 13.61 3.12 7.60
CA ARG A 165 14.51 2.01 7.28
C ARG A 165 15.45 1.68 8.45
N LYS A 166 16.05 2.69 9.09
CA LYS A 166 16.91 2.51 10.28
C LYS A 166 16.10 1.88 11.43
N ASP A 167 14.85 2.28 11.59
CA ASP A 167 13.96 1.73 12.60
C ASP A 167 13.69 0.25 12.35
N VAL A 168 13.51 -0.19 11.09
CA VAL A 168 13.42 -1.62 10.76
C VAL A 168 14.68 -2.36 11.18
N GLU A 169 15.88 -1.84 10.86
CA GLU A 169 17.15 -2.48 11.24
C GLU A 169 17.29 -2.63 12.75
N GLN A 170 17.03 -1.55 13.48
CA GLN A 170 17.20 -1.49 14.93
C GLN A 170 16.14 -2.32 15.67
N ILE A 171 14.86 -2.17 15.32
CA ILE A 171 13.78 -2.84 16.04
C ILE A 171 13.78 -4.33 15.71
N TRP A 172 13.98 -4.71 14.45
CA TRP A 172 13.88 -6.11 14.04
C TRP A 172 15.20 -6.87 14.10
N GLY A 173 16.31 -6.17 14.38
CA GLY A 173 17.64 -6.75 14.50
C GLY A 173 18.17 -7.32 13.18
N VAL A 174 17.81 -6.71 12.06
CA VAL A 174 18.19 -7.15 10.70
C VAL A 174 19.22 -6.21 10.10
N GLN A 175 20.11 -6.75 9.27
CA GLN A 175 21.01 -5.94 8.45
C GLN A 175 20.41 -5.80 7.07
N LEU A 176 19.94 -4.60 6.73
CA LEU A 176 19.46 -4.31 5.38
C LEU A 176 20.69 -3.92 4.55
N GLY A 177 20.75 -4.33 3.28
CA GLY A 177 21.90 -4.06 2.39
C GLY A 177 22.11 -2.56 2.09
N ARG A 178 22.83 -2.21 1.02
CA ARG A 178 23.12 -0.80 0.66
C ARG A 178 21.89 0.13 0.64
N ALA A 179 22.16 1.43 0.75
CA ALA A 179 21.18 2.53 0.66
C ALA A 179 20.20 2.40 -0.52
N LEU A 180 19.04 3.08 -0.42
CA LEU A 180 17.95 2.97 -1.39
C LEU A 180 18.49 3.17 -2.81
N PRO A 181 18.26 2.21 -3.74
CA PRO A 181 18.66 2.42 -5.13
C PRO A 181 17.97 3.66 -5.68
N ALA A 182 18.71 4.47 -6.45
CA ALA A 182 18.11 5.58 -7.19
C ALA A 182 16.96 5.04 -8.05
N GLU A 183 15.82 5.74 -8.08
CA GLU A 183 14.68 5.28 -8.87
C GLU A 183 15.12 5.07 -10.33
N PRO A 184 14.76 3.94 -10.96
CA PRO A 184 14.82 3.88 -12.41
C PRO A 184 13.90 4.97 -12.94
N SER A 185 14.42 5.82 -13.82
CA SER A 185 13.64 6.82 -14.53
C SER A 185 12.41 6.13 -15.13
N ALA A 186 11.21 6.58 -14.73
CA ALA A 186 9.97 6.12 -15.33
C ALA A 186 10.01 6.40 -16.84
N PRO A 187 9.52 5.49 -17.70
CA PRO A 187 9.18 5.84 -19.07
C PRO A 187 8.03 6.86 -19.12
#